data_AF-G7I0A7-F1
#
_entry.id   AF-G7I0A7-F1
#
_cell.length_a   1.000
_cell.length_b   1.000
_cell.length_c   1.000
_cell.angle_alpha   90.00
_cell.angle_beta   90.00
_cell.angle_gamma   90.00
#
_symmetry.space_group_name_H-M   'P 1'
#
loop_
_entity.id
_entity.type
_entity.pdbx_description
1 polymer ?
#
loop_
_entity_poly.entity_id
_entity_poly.type
_entity_poly.pdbx_seq_one_letter_code
_entity_poly.pdbx_strand_id
1 'polypeptide(L)'
;MDIGFNAGQFLWGTFIFAVVPTTFIMLLVFDTSQRLNRRRGEIDPSTGTAKGTPKRFMPVPGMALAFLAGLVSGLLWLTWDGSSGPVNFFQHGMSNQFMVWQVICCGITIIALSGLVTAKYAPYSGVLPTVTVFSAAGFTTFFCFGVSYGVSTQEGVGVLFSYVGMNVMLLITNGILLAVLRSRGSQSEGPL
;
A
#
# COMPACT_ATOMS: atom_id res chain seq x y z
N MET A 1 -35.77 3.16 -5.61
CA MET A 1 -35.33 3.05 -4.21
C MET A 1 -34.05 3.85 -4.12
N ASP A 2 -34.01 4.89 -3.29
CA ASP A 2 -32.78 5.64 -3.04
C ASP A 2 -31.79 4.71 -2.35
N ILE A 3 -30.81 4.22 -3.09
CA ILE A 3 -29.76 3.38 -2.53
C ILE A 3 -28.73 4.34 -1.91
N GLY A 4 -29.08 4.89 -0.76
CA GLY A 4 -28.22 5.82 -0.04
C GLY A 4 -26.95 5.15 0.46
N PHE A 5 -25.87 5.93 0.56
CA PHE A 5 -24.60 5.50 1.13
C PHE A 5 -24.78 4.89 2.53
N ASN A 6 -24.33 3.65 2.73
CA ASN A 6 -24.37 3.00 4.03
C ASN A 6 -23.03 3.18 4.76
N ALA A 7 -22.97 4.20 5.63
CA ALA A 7 -21.78 4.49 6.43
C ALA A 7 -21.35 3.31 7.33
N GLY A 8 -22.31 2.53 7.84
CA GLY A 8 -22.01 1.35 8.66
C GLY A 8 -21.27 0.28 7.85
N GLN A 9 -21.72 0.03 6.62
CA GLN A 9 -21.06 -0.91 5.70
C GLN A 9 -19.67 -0.41 5.28
N PHE A 10 -19.52 0.89 5.00
CA PHE A 10 -18.23 1.48 4.71
C PHE A 10 -17.23 1.28 5.85
N LEU A 11 -17.63 1.59 7.09
CA LEU A 11 -16.77 1.47 8.27
C LEU A 11 -16.40 0.01 8.54
N TRP A 12 -17.37 -0.90 8.49
CA TRP A 12 -17.12 -2.33 8.69
C TRP A 12 -16.28 -2.95 7.57
N GLY A 13 -16.57 -2.62 6.32
CA GLY A 13 -15.80 -3.08 5.17
C GLY A 13 -14.35 -2.59 5.24
N THR A 14 -14.14 -1.31 5.53
CA THR A 14 -12.79 -0.74 5.72
C THR A 14 -12.07 -1.40 6.89
N PHE A 15 -12.76 -1.63 8.01
CA PHE A 15 -12.17 -2.30 9.16
C PHE A 15 -11.73 -3.73 8.82
N ILE A 16 -12.61 -4.53 8.23
CA ILE A 16 -12.36 -5.95 7.94
C ILE A 16 -11.33 -6.11 6.81
N PHE A 17 -11.46 -5.36 5.72
CA PHE A 17 -10.66 -5.59 4.52
C PHE A 17 -9.39 -4.75 4.43
N ALA A 18 -9.32 -3.60 5.10
CA ALA A 18 -8.13 -2.76 5.09
C ALA A 18 -7.39 -2.79 6.45
N VAL A 19 -8.07 -2.55 7.56
CA VAL A 19 -7.42 -2.39 8.88
C VAL A 19 -6.90 -3.72 9.42
N VAL A 20 -7.76 -4.73 9.59
CA VAL A 20 -7.39 -6.04 10.16
C VAL A 20 -6.20 -6.69 9.44
N PRO A 21 -6.21 -6.88 8.10
CA PRO A 21 -5.08 -7.50 7.42
C PRO A 21 -3.82 -6.64 7.47
N THR A 22 -3.94 -5.32 7.39
CA THR A 22 -2.80 -4.40 7.50
C THR A 22 -2.14 -4.49 8.87
N THR A 23 -2.92 -4.47 9.94
CA THR A 23 -2.40 -4.62 11.30
C THR A 23 -1.73 -5.98 11.47
N PHE A 24 -2.35 -7.07 11.02
CA PHE A 24 -1.77 -8.40 11.12
C PHE A 24 -0.42 -8.50 10.39
N ILE A 25 -0.35 -8.05 9.14
CA ILE A 25 0.90 -8.07 8.35
C ILE A 25 1.96 -7.18 9.02
N MET A 26 1.59 -5.99 9.48
CA MET A 26 2.54 -5.08 10.12
C MET A 26 3.08 -5.66 11.42
N LEU A 27 2.28 -6.34 12.24
CA LEU A 27 2.76 -7.03 13.43
C LEU A 27 3.84 -8.08 13.09
N LEU A 28 3.62 -8.87 12.03
CA LEU A 28 4.61 -9.84 11.55
C LEU A 28 5.89 -9.16 11.04
N VAL A 29 5.76 -8.05 10.31
CA VAL A 29 6.90 -7.26 9.81
C VAL A 29 7.69 -6.66 10.96
N PHE A 30 7.01 -6.09 11.96
CA PHE A 30 7.63 -5.53 13.15
C PHE A 30 8.39 -6.61 13.94
N ASP A 31 7.73 -7.73 14.27
CA ASP A 31 8.36 -8.85 14.97
C ASP A 31 9.58 -9.39 14.22
N THR A 32 9.43 -9.64 12.92
CA THR A 32 10.54 -10.10 12.06
C THR A 32 11.68 -9.08 12.03
N SER A 33 11.39 -7.79 11.94
CA SER A 33 12.39 -6.72 11.95
C SER A 33 13.13 -6.63 13.28
N GLN A 34 12.43 -6.78 14.40
CA GLN A 34 13.03 -6.77 15.73
C GLN A 34 13.94 -7.98 15.93
N ARG A 35 13.49 -9.17 15.51
CA ARG A 35 14.31 -10.40 15.56
C ARG A 35 15.58 -10.27 14.72
N LEU A 36 15.47 -9.71 13.51
CA LEU A 36 16.62 -9.45 12.63
C LEU A 36 17.58 -8.42 13.21
N ASN A 37 17.06 -7.32 13.78
CA ASN A 37 17.89 -6.30 14.41
C ASN A 37 18.62 -6.85 15.64
N ARG A 38 17.98 -7.68 16.46
CA ARG A 38 18.64 -8.37 17.58
C ARG A 38 19.82 -9.22 17.12
N ARG A 39 19.65 -9.99 16.03
CA ARG A 39 20.74 -10.80 15.44
C ARG A 39 21.88 -9.96 14.82
N ARG A 40 21.62 -8.74 14.36
CA ARG A 40 22.66 -7.83 13.83
C ARG A 40 23.43 -7.10 14.93
N GLY A 41 22.78 -6.77 16.04
CA GLY A 41 23.43 -6.15 17.19
C GLY A 41 24.35 -7.09 17.97
N GLU A 42 24.31 -8.39 17.69
CA GLU A 42 25.18 -9.38 18.33
C GLU A 42 26.63 -9.19 17.86
N ILE A 43 27.55 -9.08 18.82
CA ILE A 43 28.99 -8.97 18.57
C ILE A 43 29.45 -10.33 18.06
N ASP A 44 30.05 -10.35 16.87
CA ASP A 44 30.54 -11.59 16.30
C ASP A 44 31.74 -12.09 17.13
N PRO A 45 31.65 -13.25 17.81
CA PRO A 45 32.69 -13.73 18.72
C PRO A 45 33.99 -14.08 18.00
N SER A 46 33.97 -14.23 16.67
CA SER A 46 35.16 -14.51 15.85
C SER A 46 35.94 -13.26 15.44
N THR A 47 35.28 -12.10 15.35
CA THR A 47 35.91 -10.85 14.86
C THR A 47 35.90 -9.73 15.91
N GLY A 48 35.16 -9.87 17.01
CA GLY A 48 35.02 -8.85 18.04
C GLY A 48 34.28 -7.59 17.57
N THR A 49 33.66 -7.62 16.39
CA THR A 49 32.97 -6.46 15.79
C THR A 49 31.46 -6.62 15.83
N ALA A 50 30.75 -5.51 16.05
CA ALA A 50 29.29 -5.48 15.98
C ALA A 50 28.83 -5.61 14.52
N LYS A 51 27.84 -6.46 14.24
CA LYS A 51 27.31 -6.73 12.90
C LYS A 51 26.40 -5.60 12.37
N GLY A 52 26.98 -4.41 12.19
CA GLY A 52 26.37 -3.24 11.55
C GLY A 52 25.42 -2.45 12.45
N THR A 53 25.20 -1.18 12.11
CA THR A 53 24.32 -0.28 12.87
C THR A 53 22.83 -0.63 12.66
N PRO A 54 22.01 -0.59 13.72
CA PRO A 54 20.57 -0.85 13.61
C PRO A 54 19.92 0.23 12.73
N LYS A 55 19.20 -0.20 11.70
CA LYS A 55 18.45 0.72 10.82
C LYS A 55 17.12 1.08 11.47
N ARG A 56 16.86 2.39 11.61
CA ARG A 56 15.58 2.90 12.11
C ARG A 56 14.43 2.40 11.23
N PHE A 57 13.36 1.96 11.87
CA PHE A 57 12.13 1.57 11.18
C PHE A 57 11.46 2.81 10.56
N MET A 58 10.73 2.62 9.47
CA MET A 58 10.03 3.70 8.78
C MET A 58 9.10 4.48 9.73
N PRO A 59 9.14 5.82 9.74
CA PRO A 59 8.36 6.62 10.67
C PRO A 59 6.88 6.71 10.24
N VAL A 60 5.99 7.00 11.20
CA VAL A 60 4.53 7.11 10.99
C VAL A 60 4.12 8.02 9.83
N PRO A 61 4.73 9.22 9.62
CA PRO A 61 4.39 10.06 8.48
C PRO A 61 4.62 9.37 7.12
N GLY A 62 5.60 8.46 7.04
CA GLY A 62 5.82 7.67 5.85
C GLY A 62 4.69 6.66 5.60
N MET A 63 4.20 6.02 6.67
CA MET A 63 3.04 5.11 6.60
C MET A 63 1.78 5.85 6.15
N ALA A 64 1.56 7.05 6.71
CA ALA A 64 0.45 7.92 6.32
C ALA A 64 0.55 8.33 4.84
N LEU A 65 1.73 8.70 4.36
CA LEU A 65 1.95 9.02 2.94
C LEU A 65 1.70 7.82 2.02
N ALA A 66 2.10 6.61 2.42
CA ALA A 66 1.80 5.39 1.67
C ALA A 66 0.29 5.14 1.61
N PHE A 67 -0.40 5.27 2.73
CA PHE A 67 -1.86 5.16 2.77
C PHE A 67 -2.54 6.19 1.86
N LEU A 68 -2.12 7.45 1.93
CA LEU A 68 -2.65 8.52 1.09
C LEU A 68 -2.33 8.28 -0.40
N ALA A 69 -1.15 7.76 -0.74
CA ALA A 69 -0.81 7.40 -2.11
C ALA A 69 -1.80 6.37 -2.68
N GLY A 70 -2.16 5.36 -1.88
CA GLY A 70 -3.19 4.39 -2.23
C GLY A 70 -4.58 5.01 -2.42
N LEU A 71 -5.02 5.76 -1.41
CA LEU A 71 -6.35 6.39 -1.40
C LEU A 71 -6.53 7.39 -2.55
N VAL A 72 -5.54 8.26 -2.76
CA VAL A 72 -5.56 9.29 -3.81
C VAL A 72 -5.53 8.65 -5.19
N SER A 73 -4.84 7.51 -5.37
CA SER A 73 -4.86 6.80 -6.65
C SER A 73 -6.26 6.29 -7.02
N GLY A 74 -7.02 5.80 -6.02
CA GLY A 74 -8.43 5.44 -6.20
C GLY A 74 -9.31 6.65 -6.49
N LEU A 75 -9.13 7.74 -5.75
CA LEU A 75 -9.90 8.99 -5.97
C LEU A 75 -9.63 9.62 -7.34
N LEU A 76 -8.37 9.65 -7.78
CA LEU A 76 -7.99 10.18 -9.09
C LEU A 76 -8.61 9.37 -10.22
N TRP A 77 -8.75 8.05 -10.04
CA TRP A 77 -9.40 7.20 -11.04
C TRP A 77 -10.85 7.63 -11.33
N LEU A 78 -11.59 8.13 -10.33
CA LEU A 78 -12.94 8.67 -10.54
C LEU A 78 -12.99 9.90 -11.46
N THR A 79 -11.91 10.67 -11.51
CA THR A 79 -11.86 11.88 -12.37
C THR A 79 -11.79 11.54 -13.85
N TRP A 80 -11.50 10.28 -14.19
CA TRP A 80 -11.33 9.79 -15.55
C TRP A 80 -12.52 8.96 -16.07
N ASP A 81 -13.57 8.79 -15.26
CA ASP A 81 -14.79 8.13 -15.73
C ASP A 81 -15.60 9.05 -16.66
N GLY A 82 -15.46 8.82 -17.96
CA GLY A 82 -16.17 9.57 -18.99
C GLY A 82 -17.64 9.16 -19.18
N SER A 83 -18.07 8.05 -18.56
CA SER A 83 -19.44 7.53 -18.68
C SER A 83 -20.36 7.96 -17.54
N SER A 84 -19.79 8.16 -16.36
CA SER A 84 -20.47 8.60 -15.15
C SER A 84 -19.55 9.58 -14.42
N GLY A 85 -19.84 10.88 -14.48
CA GLY A 85 -19.06 11.87 -13.73
C GLY A 85 -19.03 11.57 -12.22
N PRO A 86 -18.14 12.21 -11.44
CA PRO A 86 -17.95 11.94 -10.01
C PRO A 86 -19.25 12.04 -9.19
N VAL A 87 -20.22 12.85 -9.63
CA VAL A 87 -21.56 12.95 -9.03
C VAL A 87 -22.32 11.62 -9.06
N ASN A 88 -22.26 10.88 -10.17
CA ASN A 88 -22.92 9.57 -10.29
C ASN A 88 -22.29 8.53 -9.36
N PHE A 89 -20.98 8.57 -9.15
CA PHE A 89 -20.30 7.70 -8.18
C PHE A 89 -20.79 7.94 -6.75
N PHE A 90 -20.99 9.19 -6.35
CA PHE A 90 -21.52 9.52 -5.02
C PHE A 90 -23.01 9.18 -4.84
N GLN A 91 -23.75 9.00 -5.94
CA GLN A 91 -25.19 8.70 -5.90
C GLN A 91 -25.48 7.20 -6.02
N HIS A 92 -24.67 6.46 -6.79
CA HIS A 92 -24.95 5.07 -7.16
C HIS A 92 -23.79 4.11 -6.86
N GLY A 93 -22.68 4.59 -6.33
CA GLY A 93 -21.49 3.78 -6.07
C GLY A 93 -20.68 3.47 -7.33
N MET A 94 -19.91 2.40 -7.27
CA MET A 94 -18.94 2.02 -8.28
C MET A 94 -19.61 1.33 -9.48
N SER A 95 -19.38 1.82 -10.71
CA SER A 95 -19.85 1.15 -11.93
C SER A 95 -19.16 -0.22 -12.11
N ASN A 96 -19.87 -1.22 -12.65
CA ASN A 96 -19.27 -2.52 -12.98
C ASN A 96 -18.69 -2.59 -14.41
N GLN A 97 -18.75 -1.49 -15.16
CA GLN A 97 -18.29 -1.40 -16.55
C GLN A 97 -17.16 -0.38 -16.66
N PHE A 98 -15.93 -0.84 -16.44
CA PHE A 98 -14.73 0.00 -16.57
C PHE A 98 -14.03 -0.24 -17.89
N MET A 99 -13.60 0.85 -18.52
CA MET A 99 -12.73 0.75 -19.69
C MET A 99 -11.34 0.27 -19.24
N VAL A 100 -10.76 -0.67 -19.98
CA VAL A 100 -9.46 -1.28 -19.65
C VAL A 100 -8.36 -0.24 -19.44
N TRP A 101 -8.34 0.83 -20.24
CA TRP A 101 -7.34 1.90 -20.11
C TRP A 101 -7.42 2.63 -18.76
N GLN A 102 -8.62 2.82 -18.19
CA GLN A 102 -8.80 3.50 -16.90
C GLN A 102 -8.17 2.69 -15.77
N VAL A 103 -8.36 1.37 -15.81
CA VAL A 103 -7.76 0.43 -14.85
C VAL A 103 -6.24 0.46 -14.97
N ILE A 104 -5.71 0.48 -16.19
CA ILE A 104 -4.27 0.60 -16.45
C ILE A 104 -3.72 1.92 -15.88
N CYS A 105 -4.36 3.06 -16.15
CA CYS A 105 -3.94 4.37 -15.65
C CYS A 105 -3.99 4.46 -14.11
N CYS A 106 -5.01 3.88 -13.50
CA CYS A 106 -5.12 3.76 -12.05
C CYS A 106 -3.93 2.96 -11.47
N GLY A 107 -3.63 1.80 -12.07
CA GLY A 107 -2.48 0.96 -11.71
C GLY A 107 -1.14 1.69 -11.86
N ILE A 108 -0.94 2.45 -12.93
CA ILE A 108 0.27 3.26 -13.14
C ILE A 108 0.41 4.34 -12.06
N THR A 109 -0.70 4.99 -11.69
CA THR A 109 -0.70 6.08 -10.71
C THR A 109 -0.30 5.58 -9.33
N ILE A 110 -0.84 4.45 -8.89
CA ILE A 110 -0.49 3.87 -7.60
C ILE A 110 0.94 3.34 -7.56
N ILE A 111 1.45 2.76 -8.67
CA ILE A 111 2.87 2.41 -8.79
C ILE A 111 3.74 3.66 -8.65
N ALA A 112 3.40 4.75 -9.36
CA ALA A 112 4.18 5.97 -9.34
C ALA A 112 4.19 6.62 -7.94
N LEU A 113 3.02 6.83 -7.33
CA LEU A 113 2.90 7.46 -6.01
C LEU A 113 3.55 6.61 -4.91
N SER A 114 3.30 5.30 -4.89
CA SER A 114 3.95 4.41 -3.92
C SER A 114 5.46 4.30 -4.15
N GLY A 115 5.91 4.37 -5.41
CA GLY A 115 7.31 4.43 -5.78
C GLY A 115 8.00 5.69 -5.26
N LEU A 116 7.34 6.86 -5.35
CA LEU A 116 7.86 8.11 -4.77
C LEU A 116 8.00 8.02 -3.25
N VAL A 117 7.04 7.42 -2.56
CA VAL A 117 7.13 7.18 -1.11
C VAL A 117 8.29 6.22 -0.82
N THR A 118 8.41 5.12 -1.57
CA THR A 118 9.51 4.16 -1.44
C THR A 118 10.87 4.83 -1.63
N ALA A 119 11.02 5.69 -2.64
CA ALA A 119 12.25 6.42 -2.91
C ALA A 119 12.61 7.38 -1.77
N LYS A 120 11.63 8.14 -1.28
CA LYS A 120 11.81 9.08 -0.16
C LYS A 120 12.24 8.38 1.14
N TYR A 121 11.72 7.19 1.39
CA TYR A 121 11.97 6.43 2.63
C TYR A 121 12.93 5.23 2.43
N ALA A 122 13.61 5.12 1.30
CA ALA A 122 14.53 4.03 0.97
C ALA A 122 15.63 3.73 2.03
N PRO A 123 16.15 4.73 2.79
CA PRO A 123 17.12 4.49 3.85
C PRO A 123 16.58 3.69 5.05
N TYR A 124 15.26 3.72 5.29
CA TYR A 124 14.64 3.11 6.47
C TYR A 124 14.51 1.59 6.35
N SER A 125 14.53 0.90 7.49
CA SER A 125 14.19 -0.53 7.54
C SER A 125 12.68 -0.72 7.43
N GLY A 126 12.26 -1.87 6.89
CA GLY A 126 10.84 -2.18 6.70
C GLY A 126 10.12 -1.32 5.66
N VAL A 127 10.80 -0.43 4.92
CA VAL A 127 10.17 0.47 3.95
C VAL A 127 9.34 -0.29 2.90
N LEU A 128 9.88 -1.37 2.33
CA LEU A 128 9.19 -2.15 1.30
C LEU A 128 7.84 -2.70 1.79
N PRO A 129 7.77 -3.57 2.82
CA PRO A 129 6.49 -4.10 3.28
C PRO A 129 5.57 -3.01 3.84
N THR A 130 6.12 -1.95 4.45
CA THR A 130 5.30 -0.86 4.99
C THR A 130 4.61 -0.08 3.88
N VAL A 131 5.35 0.36 2.86
CA VAL A 131 4.77 1.14 1.76
C VAL A 131 3.74 0.32 0.98
N THR A 132 4.02 -0.97 0.74
CA THR A 132 3.10 -1.84 -0.01
C THR A 132 1.79 -2.04 0.73
N VAL A 133 1.85 -2.40 2.01
CA VAL A 133 0.67 -2.72 2.82
C VAL A 133 -0.19 -1.48 3.06
N PHE A 134 0.41 -0.35 3.41
CA PHE A 134 -0.35 0.88 3.63
C PHE A 134 -0.94 1.44 2.33
N SER A 135 -0.21 1.38 1.21
CA SER A 135 -0.78 1.79 -0.10
C SER A 135 -1.94 0.89 -0.52
N ALA A 136 -1.82 -0.42 -0.33
CA ALA A 136 -2.92 -1.34 -0.57
C ALA A 136 -4.11 -1.04 0.36
N ALA A 137 -3.88 -0.77 1.64
CA ALA A 137 -4.93 -0.40 2.59
C ALA A 137 -5.69 0.87 2.19
N GLY A 138 -4.97 1.91 1.74
CA GLY A 138 -5.59 3.15 1.26
C GLY A 138 -6.44 2.92 0.01
N PHE A 139 -5.93 2.12 -0.94
CA PHE A 139 -6.66 1.76 -2.14
C PHE A 139 -7.91 0.91 -1.84
N THR A 140 -7.79 -0.07 -0.94
CA THR A 140 -8.90 -0.91 -0.50
C THR A 140 -9.96 -0.10 0.26
N THR A 141 -9.56 0.91 1.04
CA THR A 141 -10.49 1.84 1.69
C THR A 141 -11.35 2.57 0.65
N PHE A 142 -10.76 2.99 -0.45
CA PHE A 142 -11.50 3.57 -1.57
C PHE A 142 -12.49 2.57 -2.19
N PHE A 143 -12.08 1.32 -2.41
CA PHE A 143 -12.98 0.27 -2.91
C PHE A 143 -14.15 -0.02 -1.96
N CYS A 144 -13.89 -0.06 -0.64
CA CYS A 144 -14.93 -0.20 0.37
C CYS A 144 -15.98 0.91 0.27
N PHE A 145 -15.58 2.14 -0.02
CA PHE A 145 -16.52 3.23 -0.27
C PHE A 145 -17.40 2.95 -1.49
N GLY A 146 -16.80 2.50 -2.59
CA GLY A 146 -17.50 2.22 -3.84
C GLY A 146 -18.59 1.15 -3.74
N VAL A 147 -18.39 0.16 -2.86
CA VAL A 147 -19.34 -0.96 -2.64
C VAL A 147 -20.34 -0.70 -1.50
N SER A 148 -20.32 0.48 -0.87
CA SER A 148 -21.20 0.79 0.28
C SER A 148 -22.63 1.21 -0.11
N TYR A 149 -23.00 1.04 -1.38
CA TYR A 149 -24.30 1.43 -1.95
C TYR A 149 -25.18 0.19 -2.21
N GLY A 150 -25.21 -0.77 -1.27
CA GLY A 150 -26.08 -1.96 -1.35
C GLY A 150 -25.35 -3.23 -1.79
N VAL A 151 -24.53 -3.78 -0.89
CA VAL A 151 -23.63 -4.91 -1.21
C VAL A 151 -24.35 -6.25 -1.32
N SER A 152 -24.06 -6.99 -2.40
CA SER A 152 -24.16 -8.45 -2.41
C SER A 152 -22.87 -9.06 -1.87
N THR A 153 -22.91 -10.30 -1.36
CA THR A 153 -21.73 -11.02 -0.83
C THR A 153 -20.56 -11.09 -1.82
N GLN A 154 -20.83 -10.94 -3.13
CA GLN A 154 -19.87 -11.01 -4.22
C GLN A 154 -18.91 -9.80 -4.28
N GLU A 155 -19.35 -8.60 -3.92
CA GLU A 155 -18.50 -7.41 -4.04
C GLU A 155 -17.41 -7.39 -2.95
N GLY A 156 -17.71 -7.92 -1.75
CA GLY A 156 -16.72 -8.09 -0.69
C GLY A 156 -15.55 -8.99 -1.09
N VAL A 157 -15.80 -10.01 -1.94
CA VAL A 157 -14.74 -10.86 -2.51
C VAL A 157 -13.84 -10.04 -3.45
N GLY A 158 -14.43 -9.13 -4.24
CA GLY A 158 -13.67 -8.19 -5.08
C GLY A 158 -12.77 -7.25 -4.28
N VAL A 159 -13.27 -6.73 -3.15
CA VAL A 159 -12.48 -5.90 -2.22
C VAL A 159 -11.29 -6.68 -1.64
N LEU A 160 -11.49 -7.95 -1.26
CA LEU A 160 -10.40 -8.79 -0.77
C LEU A 160 -9.34 -9.05 -1.85
N PHE A 161 -9.78 -9.41 -3.07
CA PHE A 161 -8.85 -9.65 -4.19
C PHE A 161 -8.10 -8.37 -4.59
N SER A 162 -8.72 -7.19 -4.50
CA SER A 162 -8.04 -5.94 -4.77
C SER A 162 -6.93 -5.69 -3.73
N TYR A 163 -7.19 -5.92 -2.44
CA TYR A 163 -6.16 -5.78 -1.40
C TYR A 163 -4.96 -6.72 -1.65
N VAL A 164 -5.23 -8.00 -1.94
CA VAL A 164 -4.18 -8.99 -2.20
C VAL A 164 -3.41 -8.67 -3.49
N GLY A 165 -4.12 -8.40 -4.59
CA GLY A 165 -3.52 -8.05 -5.87
C GLY A 165 -2.65 -6.80 -5.77
N MET A 166 -3.12 -5.76 -5.08
CA MET A 166 -2.37 -4.54 -4.84
C MET A 166 -1.10 -4.80 -4.02
N ASN A 167 -1.17 -5.62 -2.96
CA ASN A 167 0.00 -5.98 -2.18
C ASN A 167 1.05 -6.70 -3.04
N VAL A 168 0.66 -7.71 -3.82
CA VAL A 168 1.58 -8.46 -4.69
C VAL A 168 2.21 -7.55 -5.74
N MET A 169 1.39 -6.77 -6.44
CA MET A 169 1.85 -5.85 -7.49
C MET A 169 2.85 -4.82 -6.93
N LEU A 170 2.50 -4.16 -5.83
CA LEU A 170 3.35 -3.14 -5.22
C LEU A 170 4.61 -3.74 -4.60
N LEU A 171 4.55 -4.95 -4.07
CA LEU A 171 5.73 -5.64 -3.55
C LEU A 171 6.77 -5.86 -4.64
N ILE A 172 6.32 -6.27 -5.83
CA ILE A 172 7.19 -6.46 -6.99
C ILE A 172 7.75 -5.11 -7.46
N THR A 173 6.89 -4.12 -7.73
CA THR A 173 7.33 -2.84 -8.33
C THR A 173 8.19 -2.01 -7.36
N ASN A 174 7.78 -1.86 -6.11
CA ASN A 174 8.58 -1.16 -5.10
C ASN A 174 9.83 -1.96 -4.72
N GLY A 175 9.78 -3.29 -4.81
CA GLY A 175 10.94 -4.16 -4.59
C GLY A 175 12.03 -3.94 -5.63
N ILE A 176 11.65 -3.92 -6.92
CA ILE A 176 12.54 -3.60 -8.04
C ILE A 176 13.11 -2.19 -7.86
N LEU A 177 12.26 -1.20 -7.60
CA LEU A 177 12.71 0.19 -7.39
C LEU A 177 13.71 0.29 -6.24
N LEU A 178 13.41 -0.31 -5.09
CA LEU A 178 14.28 -0.27 -3.93
C LEU A 178 15.62 -0.97 -4.19
N ALA A 179 15.62 -2.07 -4.94
CA ALA A 179 16.84 -2.76 -5.35
C ALA A 179 17.72 -1.86 -6.24
N VAL A 180 17.12 -1.15 -7.21
CA VAL A 180 17.82 -0.19 -8.07
C VAL A 180 18.36 1.00 -7.28
N LEU A 181 17.59 1.55 -6.35
CA LEU A 181 18.05 2.67 -5.52
C LEU A 181 19.24 2.28 -4.63
N ARG A 182 19.20 1.06 -4.07
CA ARG A 182 20.28 0.54 -3.22
C ARG A 182 21.53 0.16 -4.02
N SER A 183 21.38 -0.39 -5.22
CA SER A 183 22.54 -0.71 -6.07
C SER A 183 23.28 0.55 -6.51
N ARG A 184 22.57 1.64 -6.82
CA ARG A 184 23.18 2.94 -7.17
C ARG A 184 23.89 3.60 -6.00
N GLY A 185 23.32 3.52 -4.79
CA GLY A 185 23.97 4.03 -3.58
C GLY A 185 25.28 3.29 -3.24
N SER A 186 25.33 1.98 -3.48
CA SER A 186 26.55 1.18 -3.24
C SER A 186 27.69 1.50 -4.22
N GLN A 187 27.40 2.03 -5.42
CA GLN A 187 28.43 2.40 -6.38
C GLN A 187 29.09 3.76 -6.10
N SER A 188 28.43 4.67 -5.36
CA SER A 188 29.05 5.95 -5.00
C SER A 188 30.06 5.84 -3.85
N GLU A 189 30.12 4.71 -3.15
CA GLU A 189 31.06 4.41 -2.07
C GLU A 189 32.23 3.51 -2.54
N GLY A 190 32.46 3.40 -3.87
CA GLY A 190 33.60 2.66 -4.44
C GLY A 190 34.96 3.29 -4.08
N PRO A 191 36.03 2.48 -3.99
CA PRO A 191 37.26 2.83 -3.27
C PRO A 191 38.00 4.00 -3.92
N LEU A 192 38.29 5.02 -3.10
CA LEU A 192 39.34 6.01 -3.34
C LEU A 192 40.71 5.37 -3.12
#